data_AF-A0A939D895-F1
#
_entry.id   AF-A0A939D895-F1
#
_cell.length_a   1.000
_cell.length_b   1.000
_cell.length_c   1.000
_cell.angle_alpha   90.00
_cell.angle_beta   90.00
_cell.angle_gamma   90.00
#
_symmetry.space_group_name_H-M   'P 1'
#
loop_
_entity.id
_entity.type
_entity.pdbx_description
1 polymer ?
#
loop_
_entity_poly.entity_id
_entity_poly.type
_entity_poly.pdbx_seq_one_letter_code
_entity_poly.pdbx_strand_id
1 'polypeptide(L)'
;MSENRAELLLIKPYCREKAKTGRLTAILEKSLEGHTFDTINTVEEFEEYDLKNKRILFAVSLGQSGINLEWYGILKKIRTSGSCFEGSIGGIIVDGNSELYTKAFARELVLSANMSGCTFVGRPLVEGTHSLDNFNIVAKNLSTDNMGAYIESGRQLIKRVMAFQPVKKEQPSVLMLHASNYETSNTLSLWNNIKQRLEVSCDIHEISLRNGEVWDCMGCQYNTCLHFGEKGRCFYGGIISEQVYPAILEADALLLVCPNYNDAVSANIAAFINRLTALFRTRRFYDKALFAIVVSGYSGSDLVAQQLIGSLNMNKSFYLPGRFTMMETANNPGTILEVENIDIRAKAFSKNILGYLKK
;
A
#
# COMPACT_ATOMS: atom_id res chain seq x y z
N MET A 1 38.61 4.98 6.32
CA MET A 1 37.99 5.43 5.06
C MET A 1 36.58 4.92 5.05
N SER A 2 35.59 5.78 5.34
CA SER A 2 34.18 5.41 5.23
C SER A 2 33.86 5.25 3.75
N GLU A 3 33.59 4.03 3.30
CA GLU A 3 32.98 3.81 1.98
C GLU A 3 31.76 4.72 1.87
N ASN A 4 31.75 5.56 0.85
CA ASN A 4 30.68 6.52 0.60
C ASN A 4 29.46 5.74 0.08
N ARG A 5 28.77 5.05 0.99
CA ARG A 5 27.65 4.17 0.66
C ARG A 5 26.49 5.04 0.20
N ALA A 6 25.99 4.78 -1.01
CA ALA A 6 24.89 5.53 -1.59
C ALA A 6 23.68 5.58 -0.65
N GLU A 7 23.08 6.76 -0.51
CA GLU A 7 21.94 7.00 0.36
C GLU A 7 20.65 6.32 -0.14
N LEU A 8 20.54 6.18 -1.46
CA LEU A 8 19.38 5.64 -2.16
C LEU A 8 19.83 4.58 -3.18
N LEU A 9 18.99 3.56 -3.38
CA LEU A 9 19.14 2.60 -4.47
C LEU A 9 18.04 2.81 -5.51
N LEU A 10 18.44 3.05 -6.75
CA LEU A 10 17.55 3.24 -7.89
C LEU A 10 17.40 1.92 -8.66
N ILE A 11 16.25 1.26 -8.56
CA ILE A 11 15.92 0.12 -9.40
C ILE A 11 15.19 0.65 -10.64
N LYS A 12 15.92 0.74 -11.76
CA LYS A 12 15.46 1.29 -13.04
C LYS A 12 15.62 0.25 -14.15
N PRO A 13 14.69 -0.73 -14.25
CA PRO A 13 14.78 -1.81 -15.25
C PRO A 13 14.97 -1.25 -16.66
N TYR A 14 15.98 -1.78 -17.35
CA TYR A 14 16.38 -1.29 -18.67
C TYR A 14 15.21 -1.32 -19.66
N CYS A 15 15.00 -0.21 -20.35
CA CYS A 15 14.02 -0.09 -21.41
C CYS A 15 14.74 0.01 -22.76
N ARG A 16 14.54 -1.00 -23.63
CA ARG A 16 15.14 -1.03 -24.98
C ARG A 16 14.67 0.11 -25.88
N GLU A 17 13.52 0.68 -25.59
CA GLU A 17 12.88 1.69 -26.41
C GLU A 17 13.23 3.07 -25.89
N LYS A 18 14.38 3.60 -26.33
CA LYS A 18 14.95 4.87 -25.84
C LYS A 18 14.01 6.08 -25.95
N ALA A 19 13.11 6.10 -26.93
CA ALA A 19 12.09 7.13 -27.07
C ALA A 19 11.12 7.19 -25.87
N LYS A 20 11.08 6.16 -25.02
CA LYS A 20 10.16 6.03 -23.87
C LYS A 20 10.73 6.53 -22.55
N THR A 21 12.03 6.83 -22.48
CA THR A 21 12.70 7.11 -21.21
C THR A 21 12.96 8.59 -20.96
N GLY A 22 12.70 9.47 -21.94
CA GLY A 22 13.00 10.90 -21.83
C GLY A 22 12.28 11.56 -20.65
N ARG A 23 10.96 11.35 -20.53
CA ARG A 23 10.15 11.92 -19.44
C ARG A 23 10.53 11.36 -18.07
N LEU A 24 10.72 10.04 -17.97
CA LEU A 24 11.22 9.39 -16.75
C LEU A 24 12.61 9.90 -16.36
N THR A 25 13.50 10.14 -17.32
CA THR A 25 14.84 10.68 -17.05
C THR A 25 14.76 12.10 -16.49
N ALA A 26 13.93 12.96 -17.08
CA ALA A 26 13.75 14.33 -16.61
C ALA A 26 13.21 14.42 -15.17
N ILE A 27 12.22 13.59 -14.80
CA ILE A 27 11.76 13.55 -13.40
C ILE A 27 12.84 13.02 -12.46
N LEU A 28 13.62 12.00 -12.86
CA LEU A 28 14.68 11.43 -12.02
C LEU A 28 15.80 12.44 -11.76
N GLU A 29 16.28 13.13 -12.80
CA GLU A 29 17.32 14.16 -12.69
C GLU A 29 16.95 15.24 -11.66
N LYS A 30 15.70 15.68 -11.66
CA LYS A 30 15.21 16.72 -10.74
C LYS A 30 14.79 16.18 -9.38
N SER A 31 14.33 14.93 -9.29
CA SER A 31 13.88 14.32 -8.03
C SER A 31 15.03 13.82 -7.17
N LEU A 32 16.14 13.42 -7.80
CA LEU A 32 17.32 12.86 -7.13
C LEU A 32 18.43 13.90 -6.90
N GLU A 33 18.20 15.16 -7.29
CA GLU A 33 19.13 16.26 -7.07
C GLU A 33 19.48 16.38 -5.58
N GLY A 34 20.78 16.31 -5.26
CA GLY A 34 21.29 16.39 -3.89
C GLY A 34 21.36 15.04 -3.15
N HIS A 35 20.99 13.93 -3.78
CA HIS A 35 21.13 12.58 -3.22
C HIS A 35 22.18 11.76 -3.97
N THR A 36 22.96 10.95 -3.22
CA THR A 36 23.82 9.92 -3.82
C THR A 36 23.01 8.65 -4.03
N PHE A 37 23.14 8.03 -5.20
CA PHE A 37 22.41 6.80 -5.51
C PHE A 37 23.18 5.84 -6.41
N ASP A 38 23.02 4.55 -6.14
CA ASP A 38 23.43 3.47 -7.05
C ASP A 38 22.25 3.08 -7.95
N THR A 39 22.52 2.53 -9.13
CA THR A 39 21.47 2.12 -10.07
C THR A 39 21.57 0.64 -10.42
N ILE A 40 20.42 -0.04 -10.40
CA ILE A 40 20.23 -1.41 -10.88
C ILE A 40 19.32 -1.35 -12.10
N ASN A 41 19.83 -1.76 -13.26
CA ASN A 41 19.16 -1.74 -14.54
C ASN A 41 18.76 -3.14 -15.02
N THR A 42 19.52 -4.18 -14.65
CA THR A 42 19.26 -5.55 -15.12
C THR A 42 19.01 -6.51 -13.98
N VAL A 43 18.49 -7.69 -14.32
CA VAL A 43 18.33 -8.78 -13.35
C VAL A 43 19.67 -9.30 -12.82
N GLU A 44 20.74 -9.30 -13.63
CA GLU A 44 22.07 -9.72 -13.18
C GLU A 44 22.63 -8.76 -12.14
N GLU A 45 22.54 -7.45 -12.39
CA GLU A 45 22.91 -6.43 -11.39
C GLU A 45 22.06 -6.58 -10.12
N PHE A 46 20.77 -6.89 -10.25
CA PHE A 46 19.88 -7.10 -9.10
C PHE A 46 20.36 -8.23 -8.18
N GLU A 47 20.97 -9.29 -8.72
CA GLU A 47 21.45 -10.44 -7.95
C GLU A 47 22.74 -10.17 -7.18
N GLU A 48 23.53 -9.19 -7.63
CA GLU A 48 24.81 -8.83 -7.02
C GLU A 48 24.65 -7.88 -5.83
N TYR A 49 23.50 -7.21 -5.72
CA TYR A 49 23.25 -6.20 -4.68
C TYR A 49 22.59 -6.78 -3.42
N ASP A 50 23.07 -6.34 -2.24
CA ASP A 50 22.32 -6.49 -0.99
C ASP A 50 21.25 -5.39 -0.88
N LEU A 51 20.00 -5.83 -1.01
CA LEU A 51 18.81 -4.98 -1.06
C LEU A 51 18.17 -4.75 0.31
N LYS A 52 18.75 -5.27 1.40
CA LYS A 52 18.22 -5.13 2.77
C LYS A 52 18.63 -3.80 3.40
N ASN A 53 17.74 -3.25 4.23
CA ASN A 53 17.95 -2.00 4.97
C ASN A 53 18.31 -0.80 4.06
N LYS A 54 17.73 -0.76 2.85
CA LYS A 54 17.96 0.29 1.85
C LYS A 54 16.78 1.25 1.74
N ARG A 55 17.05 2.49 1.36
CA ARG A 55 16.04 3.36 0.74
C ARG A 55 16.02 3.05 -0.75
N ILE A 56 14.86 2.72 -1.29
CA ILE A 56 14.73 2.22 -2.67
C ILE A 56 13.74 3.09 -3.44
N LEU A 57 14.15 3.51 -4.64
CA LEU A 57 13.25 4.06 -5.63
C LEU A 57 13.12 3.07 -6.79
N PHE A 58 11.92 2.56 -7.03
CA PHE A 58 11.61 1.85 -8.26
C PHE A 58 11.21 2.87 -9.33
N ALA A 59 11.93 2.92 -10.45
CA ALA A 59 11.67 3.86 -11.52
C ALA A 59 11.49 3.11 -12.85
N VAL A 60 10.24 2.90 -13.27
CA VAL A 60 9.94 2.02 -14.40
C VAL A 60 9.29 2.79 -15.53
N SER A 61 9.87 2.68 -16.73
CA SER A 61 9.25 3.13 -17.98
C SER A 61 8.47 1.98 -18.61
N LEU A 62 7.21 2.24 -18.98
CA LEU A 62 6.28 1.31 -19.62
C LEU A 62 5.96 1.77 -21.04
N GLY A 63 5.94 0.82 -21.97
CA GLY A 63 5.51 1.05 -23.34
C GLY A 63 4.03 1.35 -23.51
N GLN A 64 3.60 1.56 -24.76
CA GLN A 64 2.18 1.61 -25.13
C GLN A 64 1.42 0.34 -24.68
N SER A 65 2.11 -0.80 -24.67
CA SER A 65 1.59 -2.08 -24.17
C SER A 65 1.54 -2.18 -22.64
N GLY A 66 2.07 -1.20 -21.90
CA GLY A 66 2.19 -1.28 -20.44
C GLY A 66 3.30 -2.22 -19.95
N ILE A 67 4.15 -2.73 -20.84
CA ILE A 67 5.15 -3.76 -20.53
C ILE A 67 6.57 -3.17 -20.50
N ASN A 68 7.36 -3.63 -19.52
CA ASN A 68 8.81 -3.56 -19.50
C ASN A 68 9.34 -5.00 -19.35
N LEU A 69 10.11 -5.50 -20.32
CA LEU A 69 10.54 -6.91 -20.32
C LEU A 69 11.59 -7.21 -19.25
N GLU A 70 12.51 -6.27 -19.02
CA GLU A 70 13.57 -6.42 -18.00
C GLU A 70 12.98 -6.56 -16.60
N TRP A 71 11.86 -5.85 -16.35
CA TRP A 71 11.13 -5.95 -15.10
C TRP A 71 10.71 -7.38 -14.76
N TYR A 72 10.32 -8.22 -15.73
CA TYR A 72 9.86 -9.58 -15.41
C TYR A 72 10.98 -10.47 -14.86
N GLY A 73 12.23 -10.25 -15.29
CA GLY A 73 13.40 -10.92 -14.70
C GLY A 73 13.57 -10.56 -13.24
N ILE A 74 13.56 -9.25 -12.93
CA ILE A 74 13.65 -8.72 -11.57
C ILE A 74 12.46 -9.18 -10.70
N LEU A 75 11.23 -9.08 -11.22
CA LEU A 75 10.00 -9.49 -10.54
C LEU A 75 10.05 -10.95 -10.13
N LYS A 76 10.53 -11.83 -11.02
CA LYS A 76 10.71 -13.25 -10.70
C LYS A 76 11.64 -13.42 -9.50
N LYS A 77 12.77 -12.72 -9.48
CA LYS A 77 13.75 -12.79 -8.36
C LYS A 77 13.16 -12.26 -7.06
N ILE A 78 12.41 -11.16 -7.10
CA ILE A 78 11.69 -10.63 -5.93
C ILE A 78 10.75 -11.70 -5.35
N ARG A 79 9.95 -12.35 -6.20
CA ARG A 79 8.96 -13.35 -5.78
C ARG A 79 9.57 -14.65 -5.27
N THR A 80 10.74 -15.05 -5.78
CA THR A 80 11.40 -16.29 -5.35
C THR A 80 12.33 -16.12 -4.14
N SER A 81 12.81 -14.90 -3.85
CA SER A 81 13.70 -14.65 -2.70
C SER A 81 12.95 -14.63 -1.37
N GLY A 82 11.73 -14.07 -1.35
CA GLY A 82 10.88 -13.94 -0.15
C GLY A 82 11.37 -12.96 0.92
N SER A 83 12.64 -12.52 0.91
CA SER A 83 13.21 -11.64 1.96
C SER A 83 14.27 -10.65 1.48
N CYS A 84 14.39 -10.41 0.17
CA CYS A 84 15.42 -9.52 -0.37
C CYS A 84 15.31 -8.07 0.09
N PHE A 85 14.13 -7.58 0.47
CA PHE A 85 13.91 -6.19 0.87
C PHE A 85 13.68 -6.01 2.38
N GLU A 86 14.14 -6.93 3.21
CA GLU A 86 13.96 -6.82 4.66
C GLU A 86 14.56 -5.51 5.20
N GLY A 87 13.75 -4.77 5.96
CA GLY A 87 14.10 -3.47 6.52
C GLY A 87 14.18 -2.32 5.51
N SER A 88 13.90 -2.56 4.23
CA SER A 88 13.99 -1.54 3.18
C SER A 88 12.71 -0.71 3.07
N ILE A 89 12.85 0.53 2.60
CA ILE A 89 11.76 1.50 2.46
C ILE A 89 11.71 2.00 1.02
N GLY A 90 10.54 1.88 0.39
CA GLY A 90 10.33 2.04 -1.03
C GLY A 90 9.42 3.21 -1.43
N GLY A 91 9.73 3.81 -2.57
CA GLY A 91 8.84 4.64 -3.40
C GLY A 91 8.90 4.19 -4.86
N ILE A 92 7.92 4.61 -5.66
CA ILE A 92 7.77 4.17 -7.05
C ILE A 92 7.44 5.37 -7.94
N ILE A 93 8.19 5.48 -9.04
CA ILE A 93 7.86 6.31 -10.19
C ILE A 93 7.58 5.37 -11.36
N VAL A 94 6.38 5.46 -11.93
CA VAL A 94 6.02 4.74 -13.16
C VAL A 94 5.71 5.75 -14.25
N ASP A 95 6.38 5.65 -15.39
CA ASP A 95 6.14 6.50 -16.55
C ASP A 95 5.60 5.62 -17.69
N GLY A 96 4.39 5.93 -18.17
CA GLY A 96 3.71 5.15 -19.20
C GLY A 96 3.53 5.91 -20.50
N ASN A 97 3.78 5.23 -21.61
CA ASN A 97 3.41 5.69 -22.95
C ASN A 97 1.98 5.31 -23.36
N SER A 98 1.14 4.98 -22.38
CA SER A 98 -0.30 4.73 -22.52
C SER A 98 -1.05 5.43 -21.39
N GLU A 99 -2.35 5.67 -21.57
CA GLU A 99 -3.25 6.08 -20.48
C GLU A 99 -3.58 4.94 -19.52
N LEU A 100 -3.24 3.70 -19.90
CA LEU A 100 -3.55 2.50 -19.15
C LEU A 100 -2.28 1.89 -18.50
N TYR A 101 -2.51 0.88 -17.65
CA TYR A 101 -1.52 -0.05 -17.08
C TYR A 101 -0.58 0.47 -15.98
N THR A 102 -0.27 1.76 -15.90
CA THR A 102 0.67 2.30 -14.88
C THR A 102 0.27 1.92 -13.45
N LYS A 103 -1.02 2.06 -13.12
CA LYS A 103 -1.55 1.68 -11.80
C LYS A 103 -1.56 0.17 -11.56
N ALA A 104 -1.91 -0.61 -12.58
CA ALA A 104 -1.94 -2.06 -12.48
C ALA A 104 -0.53 -2.61 -12.21
N PHE A 105 0.45 -2.15 -13.00
CA PHE A 105 1.86 -2.44 -12.83
C PHE A 105 2.35 -2.07 -11.42
N ALA A 106 2.04 -0.85 -10.95
CA ALA A 106 2.50 -0.39 -9.66
C ALA A 106 1.96 -1.25 -8.51
N ARG A 107 0.70 -1.69 -8.57
CA ARG A 107 0.11 -2.55 -7.51
C ARG A 107 0.79 -3.91 -7.45
N GLU A 108 1.08 -4.51 -8.61
CA GLU A 108 1.80 -5.79 -8.70
C GLU A 108 3.22 -5.66 -8.14
N LEU A 109 3.91 -4.57 -8.49
CA LEU A 109 5.24 -4.26 -7.97
C LEU A 109 5.22 -4.10 -6.45
N VAL A 110 4.33 -3.26 -5.92
CA VAL A 110 4.22 -3.01 -4.47
C VAL A 110 3.95 -4.32 -3.74
N LEU A 111 2.98 -5.12 -4.19
CA LEU A 111 2.67 -6.38 -3.52
C LEU A 111 3.89 -7.29 -3.49
N SER A 112 4.55 -7.48 -4.64
CA SER A 112 5.69 -8.40 -4.75
C SER A 112 6.87 -7.96 -3.88
N ALA A 113 7.23 -6.67 -3.92
CA ALA A 113 8.30 -6.13 -3.10
C ALA A 113 7.96 -6.12 -1.59
N ASN A 114 6.71 -5.82 -1.24
CA ASN A 114 6.25 -5.82 0.15
C ASN A 114 6.23 -7.23 0.76
N MET A 115 5.78 -8.21 -0.01
CA MET A 115 5.86 -9.63 0.35
C MET A 115 7.29 -10.14 0.46
N SER A 116 8.28 -9.35 0.03
CA SER A 116 9.72 -9.61 0.22
C SER A 116 10.38 -8.71 1.27
N GLY A 117 9.59 -7.94 2.04
CA GLY A 117 10.04 -7.20 3.23
C GLY A 117 10.02 -5.68 3.08
N CYS A 118 9.74 -5.15 1.87
CA CYS A 118 9.80 -3.72 1.61
C CYS A 118 8.62 -2.97 2.25
N THR A 119 8.92 -1.96 3.06
CA THR A 119 7.92 -0.99 3.54
C THR A 119 7.69 0.07 2.47
N PHE A 120 6.45 0.41 2.15
CA PHE A 120 6.15 1.54 1.27
C PHE A 120 5.58 2.71 2.07
N VAL A 121 6.07 3.91 1.79
CA VAL A 121 5.54 5.15 2.40
C VAL A 121 4.09 5.38 1.99
N GLY A 122 3.36 6.22 2.73
CA GLY A 122 2.04 6.68 2.29
C GLY A 122 2.12 7.43 0.96
N ARG A 123 1.19 7.14 0.04
CA ARG A 123 1.23 7.60 -1.36
C ARG A 123 2.62 7.34 -1.99
N PRO A 124 3.01 6.06 -2.14
CA PRO A 124 4.34 5.73 -2.61
C PRO A 124 4.50 5.84 -4.14
N LEU A 125 3.40 6.08 -4.88
CA LEU A 125 3.40 6.08 -6.34
C LEU A 125 3.29 7.51 -6.91
N VAL A 126 4.19 7.82 -7.83
CA VAL A 126 4.06 8.92 -8.79
C VAL A 126 3.94 8.29 -10.18
N GLU A 127 2.73 8.32 -10.75
CA GLU A 127 2.47 7.74 -12.08
C GLU A 127 2.32 8.86 -13.11
N GLY A 128 3.05 8.79 -14.23
CA GLY A 128 2.83 9.64 -15.40
C GLY A 128 2.16 8.82 -16.50
N THR A 129 0.90 9.12 -16.83
CA THR A 129 0.24 8.53 -18.01
C THR A 129 0.73 9.22 -19.29
N HIS A 130 0.31 8.75 -20.46
CA HIS A 130 0.84 9.25 -21.73
C HIS A 130 0.72 10.78 -21.85
N SER A 131 -0.44 11.37 -21.58
CA SER A 131 -0.67 12.82 -21.67
C SER A 131 -0.22 13.63 -20.45
N LEU A 132 0.03 12.97 -19.31
CA LEU A 132 0.13 13.60 -17.98
C LEU A 132 -1.14 14.34 -17.52
N ASP A 133 -2.31 14.10 -18.12
CA ASP A 133 -3.56 14.75 -17.70
C ASP A 133 -3.95 14.40 -16.27
N ASN A 134 -3.45 13.28 -15.75
CA ASN A 134 -3.59 12.92 -14.36
C ASN A 134 -2.92 13.92 -13.39
N PHE A 135 -2.10 14.85 -13.88
CA PHE A 135 -1.52 15.97 -13.12
C PHE A 135 -2.26 17.29 -13.23
N ASN A 136 -3.31 17.42 -14.05
CA ASN A 136 -4.01 18.71 -14.28
C ASN A 136 -4.41 19.44 -12.98
N ILE A 137 -4.91 18.71 -11.98
CA ILE A 137 -5.29 19.28 -10.67
C ILE A 137 -4.06 19.70 -9.85
N VAL A 138 -2.99 18.89 -9.87
CA VAL A 138 -1.76 19.19 -9.11
C VAL A 138 -1.03 20.39 -9.75
N ALA A 139 -0.95 20.42 -11.07
CA ALA A 139 -0.42 21.52 -11.87
C ALA A 139 -1.14 22.83 -11.57
N LYS A 140 -2.47 22.83 -11.59
CA LYS A 140 -3.27 24.00 -11.18
C LYS A 140 -2.98 24.47 -9.76
N ASN A 141 -2.90 23.53 -8.80
CA ASN A 141 -2.64 23.88 -7.40
C ASN A 141 -1.24 24.44 -7.17
N LEU A 142 -0.25 23.97 -7.94
CA LEU A 142 1.13 24.42 -7.88
C LEU A 142 1.43 25.62 -8.79
N SER A 143 0.45 26.08 -9.59
CA SER A 143 0.65 27.12 -10.61
C SER A 143 1.79 26.81 -11.59
N THR A 144 1.84 25.57 -12.07
CA THR A 144 2.83 25.06 -13.04
C THR A 144 2.13 24.24 -14.13
N ASP A 145 2.86 23.81 -15.16
CA ASP A 145 2.39 22.85 -16.15
C ASP A 145 2.40 21.39 -15.62
N ASN A 146 1.84 20.45 -16.39
CA ASN A 146 1.75 19.04 -15.99
C ASN A 146 3.12 18.39 -15.78
N MET A 147 4.14 18.80 -16.55
CA MET A 147 5.49 18.29 -16.40
C MET A 147 6.15 18.78 -15.10
N GLY A 148 6.01 20.07 -14.77
CA GLY A 148 6.48 20.61 -13.50
C GLY A 148 5.79 19.97 -12.29
N ALA A 149 4.48 19.71 -12.39
CA ALA A 149 3.73 19.00 -11.35
C ALA A 149 4.17 17.54 -11.18
N TYR A 150 4.47 16.84 -12.29
CA TYR A 150 5.05 15.50 -12.28
C TYR A 150 6.40 15.48 -11.57
N ILE A 151 7.31 16.41 -11.94
CA ILE A 151 8.63 16.57 -11.33
C ILE A 151 8.52 16.84 -9.82
N GLU A 152 7.69 17.80 -9.42
CA GLU A 152 7.52 18.15 -8.00
C GLU A 152 6.94 16.98 -7.20
N SER A 153 6.03 16.20 -7.79
CA SER A 153 5.52 14.98 -7.15
C SER A 153 6.62 13.95 -6.90
N GLY A 154 7.57 13.82 -7.84
CA GLY A 154 8.78 13.02 -7.69
C GLY A 154 9.67 13.51 -6.55
N ARG A 155 10.00 14.81 -6.49
CA ARG A 155 10.78 15.40 -5.38
C ARG A 155 10.12 15.14 -4.03
N GLN A 156 8.81 15.34 -3.93
CA GLN A 156 8.06 15.09 -2.70
C GLN A 156 8.06 13.60 -2.32
N LEU A 157 8.02 12.69 -3.30
CA LEU A 157 8.13 11.25 -3.04
C LEU A 157 9.51 10.92 -2.46
N ILE A 158 10.61 11.39 -3.05
CA ILE A 158 11.96 11.15 -2.53
C ILE A 158 12.10 11.67 -1.12
N LYS A 159 11.65 12.91 -0.85
CA LYS A 159 11.64 13.47 0.50
C LYS A 159 10.91 12.57 1.50
N ARG A 160 9.73 12.03 1.14
CA ARG A 160 9.00 11.09 1.99
C ARG A 160 9.78 9.79 2.19
N VAL A 161 10.31 9.20 1.12
CA VAL A 161 11.08 7.95 1.20
C VAL A 161 12.31 8.12 2.08
N MET A 162 13.05 9.22 1.98
CA MET A 162 14.25 9.45 2.76
C MET A 162 13.95 9.73 4.24
N ALA A 163 12.91 10.51 4.52
CA ALA A 163 12.56 10.92 5.89
C ALA A 163 11.73 9.89 6.67
N PHE A 164 11.13 8.90 6.00
CA PHE A 164 10.16 8.01 6.65
C PHE A 164 10.79 7.18 7.76
N GLN A 165 10.15 7.19 8.92
CA GLN A 165 10.41 6.31 10.06
C GLN A 165 9.05 5.90 10.64
N PRO A 166 8.80 4.60 10.89
CA PRO A 166 7.56 4.18 11.53
C PRO A 166 7.51 4.72 12.96
N VAL A 167 6.34 5.26 13.35
CA VAL A 167 6.12 5.75 14.70
C VAL A 167 5.71 4.57 15.58
N LYS A 168 6.51 4.32 16.61
CA LYS A 168 6.25 3.27 17.61
C LYS A 168 5.71 3.86 18.90
N LYS A 169 4.81 3.15 19.57
CA LYS A 169 4.21 3.53 20.87
C LYS A 169 4.39 2.42 21.91
N GLU A 170 4.28 2.79 23.19
CA GLU A 170 4.28 1.82 24.30
C GLU A 170 3.06 0.88 24.22
N GLN A 171 1.90 1.48 23.94
CA GLN A 171 0.62 0.82 23.79
C GLN A 171 -0.06 1.34 22.51
N PRO A 172 0.24 0.75 21.34
CA PRO A 172 -0.35 1.16 20.07
C PRO A 172 -1.83 0.75 19.97
N SER A 173 -2.63 1.59 19.31
CA SER A 173 -4.04 1.31 19.04
C SER A 173 -4.24 0.72 17.64
N VAL A 174 -4.92 -0.43 17.54
CA VAL A 174 -5.24 -1.12 16.29
C VAL A 174 -6.75 -1.12 16.08
N LEU A 175 -7.20 -0.47 15.00
CA LEU A 175 -8.57 -0.58 14.52
C LEU A 175 -8.67 -1.76 13.57
N MET A 176 -9.45 -2.78 13.94
CA MET A 176 -9.79 -3.90 13.07
C MET A 176 -11.20 -3.73 12.50
N LEU A 177 -11.33 -3.76 11.17
CA LEU A 177 -12.62 -3.76 10.48
C LEU A 177 -12.85 -5.07 9.74
N HIS A 178 -14.08 -5.58 9.83
CA HIS A 178 -14.52 -6.75 9.08
C HIS A 178 -16.00 -6.63 8.69
N ALA A 179 -16.45 -7.47 7.76
CA ALA A 179 -17.87 -7.62 7.40
C ALA A 179 -18.32 -9.10 7.39
N SER A 180 -17.56 -9.95 8.06
CA SER A 180 -17.75 -11.41 8.05
C SER A 180 -18.71 -11.93 9.12
N ASN A 181 -19.19 -13.16 8.97
CA ASN A 181 -19.94 -13.89 9.99
C ASN A 181 -18.99 -14.51 11.04
N TYR A 182 -19.22 -14.25 12.32
CA TYR A 182 -18.42 -14.80 13.42
C TYR A 182 -18.41 -16.32 13.50
N GLU A 183 -19.52 -16.98 13.19
CA GLU A 183 -19.66 -18.44 13.34
C GLU A 183 -18.93 -19.21 12.24
N THR A 184 -18.89 -18.67 11.02
CA THR A 184 -18.47 -19.42 9.83
C THR A 184 -17.23 -18.87 9.13
N SER A 185 -16.74 -17.68 9.50
CA SER A 185 -15.66 -17.02 8.76
C SER A 185 -14.29 -17.53 9.15
N ASN A 186 -13.63 -18.21 8.20
CA ASN A 186 -12.22 -18.55 8.27
C ASN A 186 -11.32 -17.31 8.48
N THR A 187 -11.63 -16.18 7.85
CA THR A 187 -10.85 -14.94 8.01
C THR A 187 -10.93 -14.41 9.44
N LEU A 188 -12.10 -14.47 10.09
CA LEU A 188 -12.24 -14.08 11.51
C LEU A 188 -11.60 -15.09 12.46
N SER A 189 -11.71 -16.40 12.19
CA SER A 189 -11.03 -17.41 13.00
C SER A 189 -9.51 -17.20 13.01
N LEU A 190 -8.92 -16.85 11.86
CA LEU A 190 -7.51 -16.49 11.77
C LEU A 190 -7.19 -15.19 12.50
N TRP A 191 -8.06 -14.18 12.39
CA TRP A 191 -7.92 -12.95 13.18
C TRP A 191 -7.93 -13.24 14.69
N ASN A 192 -8.86 -14.06 15.20
CA ASN A 192 -8.94 -14.39 16.62
C ASN A 192 -7.64 -15.02 17.14
N ASN A 193 -7.01 -15.87 16.33
CA ASN A 193 -5.70 -16.45 16.63
C ASN A 193 -4.61 -15.36 16.76
N ILE A 194 -4.57 -14.40 15.82
CA ILE A 194 -3.64 -13.27 15.84
C ILE A 194 -3.93 -12.32 17.02
N LYS A 195 -5.20 -12.00 17.26
CA LYS A 195 -5.68 -11.07 18.30
C LYS A 195 -5.16 -11.45 19.68
N GLN A 196 -5.25 -12.72 20.07
CA GLN A 196 -4.75 -13.23 21.37
C GLN A 196 -3.27 -12.90 21.62
N ARG A 197 -2.48 -12.74 20.56
CA ARG A 197 -1.05 -12.41 20.65
C ARG A 197 -0.80 -10.90 20.66
N LEU A 198 -1.76 -10.10 20.18
CA LEU A 198 -1.67 -8.65 20.10
C LEU A 198 -2.29 -7.95 21.32
N GLU A 199 -3.35 -8.50 21.91
CA GLU A 199 -4.12 -7.86 23.00
C GLU A 199 -3.32 -7.60 24.28
N VAL A 200 -2.22 -8.33 24.48
CA VAL A 200 -1.28 -8.10 25.59
C VAL A 200 -0.48 -6.80 25.40
N SER A 201 -0.37 -6.32 24.17
CA SER A 201 0.56 -5.26 23.79
C SER A 201 -0.07 -4.09 23.05
N CYS A 202 -1.29 -4.25 22.54
CA CYS A 202 -2.01 -3.27 21.74
C CYS A 202 -3.41 -3.08 22.29
N ASP A 203 -3.93 -1.86 22.19
CA ASP A 203 -5.35 -1.59 22.34
C ASP A 203 -6.06 -1.98 21.05
N ILE A 204 -6.96 -2.95 21.10
CA ILE A 204 -7.64 -3.47 19.92
C ILE A 204 -9.10 -3.00 19.93
N HIS A 205 -9.49 -2.24 18.91
CA HIS A 205 -10.86 -1.83 18.68
C HIS A 205 -11.41 -2.56 17.45
N GLU A 206 -12.42 -3.40 17.65
CA GLU A 206 -13.04 -4.22 16.59
C GLU A 206 -14.39 -3.63 16.20
N ILE A 207 -14.58 -3.36 14.90
CA ILE A 207 -15.86 -2.88 14.36
C ILE A 207 -16.34 -3.82 13.25
N SER A 208 -17.49 -4.44 13.46
CA SER A 208 -18.22 -5.20 12.44
C SER A 208 -19.05 -4.25 11.57
N LEU A 209 -18.66 -4.09 10.31
CA LEU A 209 -19.46 -3.39 9.30
C LEU A 209 -20.71 -4.17 8.88
N ARG A 210 -20.92 -5.39 9.40
CA ARG A 210 -22.16 -6.14 9.19
C ARG A 210 -23.26 -5.73 10.17
N ASN A 211 -22.90 -5.20 11.34
CA ASN A 211 -23.82 -4.98 12.45
C ASN A 211 -24.48 -3.58 12.44
N GLY A 212 -24.35 -2.82 11.34
CA GLY A 212 -24.95 -1.50 11.22
C GLY A 212 -25.41 -1.21 9.79
N GLU A 213 -26.17 -0.13 9.62
CA GLU A 213 -26.59 0.33 8.30
C GLU A 213 -25.37 0.83 7.51
N VAL A 214 -25.02 0.10 6.45
CA VAL A 214 -23.94 0.45 5.53
C VAL A 214 -24.52 0.76 4.16
N TRP A 215 -24.66 2.06 3.89
CA TRP A 215 -24.91 2.58 2.56
C TRP A 215 -23.59 2.69 1.79
N ASP A 216 -23.59 2.30 0.51
CA ASP A 216 -22.47 2.55 -0.39
C ASP A 216 -22.41 4.02 -0.83
N CYS A 217 -21.28 4.44 -1.38
CA CYS A 217 -21.06 5.77 -1.90
C CYS A 217 -21.74 5.93 -3.28
N MET A 218 -22.84 6.67 -3.33
CA MET A 218 -23.48 7.06 -4.60
C MET A 218 -22.75 8.18 -5.36
N GLY A 219 -21.59 8.64 -4.90
CA GLY A 219 -20.80 9.67 -5.58
C GLY A 219 -21.37 11.09 -5.45
N CYS A 220 -21.52 11.59 -4.22
CA CYS A 220 -21.93 12.98 -3.98
C CYS A 220 -21.02 14.02 -4.66
N GLN A 221 -21.55 15.21 -4.95
CA GLN A 221 -20.77 16.31 -5.51
C GLN A 221 -19.57 16.67 -4.62
N TYR A 222 -18.50 17.20 -5.24
CA TYR A 222 -17.25 17.50 -4.55
C TYR A 222 -17.45 18.38 -3.30
N ASN A 223 -18.21 19.47 -3.43
CA ASN A 223 -18.46 20.40 -2.32
C ASN A 223 -19.25 19.75 -1.18
N THR A 224 -20.20 18.87 -1.49
CA THR A 224 -20.94 18.10 -0.48
C THR A 224 -20.01 17.15 0.27
N CYS A 225 -19.20 16.37 -0.46
CA CYS A 225 -18.22 15.47 0.14
C CYS A 225 -17.27 16.21 1.09
N LEU A 226 -16.77 17.37 0.65
CA LEU A 226 -15.87 18.22 1.41
C LEU A 226 -16.54 18.78 2.68
N HIS A 227 -17.75 19.34 2.56
CA HIS A 227 -18.49 19.92 3.70
C HIS A 227 -18.69 18.94 4.85
N PHE A 228 -19.09 17.69 4.55
CA PHE A 228 -19.24 16.67 5.59
C PHE A 228 -17.87 16.20 6.11
N GLY A 229 -16.86 16.06 5.22
CA GLY A 229 -15.50 15.68 5.58
C GLY A 229 -14.82 16.64 6.56
N GLU A 230 -15.07 17.94 6.46
CA GLU A 230 -14.58 18.96 7.41
C GLU A 230 -15.14 18.79 8.82
N LYS A 231 -16.33 18.21 8.93
CA LYS A 231 -16.98 17.89 10.21
C LYS A 231 -16.63 16.49 10.71
N GLY A 232 -15.70 15.79 10.05
CA GLY A 232 -15.37 14.40 10.37
C GLY A 232 -16.54 13.44 10.12
N ARG A 233 -17.41 13.75 9.15
CA ARG A 233 -18.61 12.96 8.83
C ARG A 233 -18.68 12.60 7.35
N CYS A 234 -19.62 11.71 7.03
CA CYS A 234 -20.03 11.40 5.67
C CYS A 234 -21.53 11.71 5.50
N PHE A 235 -21.94 12.19 4.32
CA PHE A 235 -23.36 12.47 4.02
C PHE A 235 -24.28 11.30 4.37
N TYR A 236 -23.82 10.07 4.12
CA TYR A 236 -24.59 8.85 4.34
C TYR A 236 -24.73 8.42 5.82
N GLY A 237 -24.08 9.10 6.79
CA GLY A 237 -24.21 8.79 8.22
C GLY A 237 -23.84 7.34 8.61
N GLY A 238 -24.45 6.80 9.66
CA GLY A 238 -24.33 5.38 10.03
C GLY A 238 -22.93 4.96 10.49
N ILE A 239 -22.73 3.65 10.64
CA ILE A 239 -21.58 3.08 11.37
C ILE A 239 -20.22 3.56 10.87
N ILE A 240 -20.06 3.74 9.55
CA ILE A 240 -18.82 4.25 8.97
C ILE A 240 -18.52 5.68 9.44
N SER A 241 -19.53 6.55 9.45
CA SER A 241 -19.35 7.95 9.86
C SER A 241 -19.28 8.11 11.38
N GLU A 242 -20.03 7.31 12.12
CA GLU A 242 -20.27 7.51 13.55
C GLU A 242 -19.28 6.75 14.43
N GLN A 243 -18.78 5.61 13.97
CA GLN A 243 -17.88 4.76 14.75
C GLN A 243 -16.51 4.60 14.08
N VAL A 244 -16.48 4.28 12.78
CA VAL A 244 -15.21 4.01 12.08
C VAL A 244 -14.37 5.28 11.92
N TYR A 245 -14.96 6.43 11.60
CA TYR A 245 -14.19 7.67 11.43
C TYR A 245 -13.53 8.17 12.72
N PRO A 246 -14.21 8.20 13.88
CA PRO A 246 -13.51 8.48 15.14
C PRO A 246 -12.41 7.44 15.41
N ALA A 247 -12.71 6.15 15.29
CA ALA A 247 -11.76 5.09 15.59
C ALA A 247 -10.51 5.13 14.69
N ILE A 248 -10.65 5.46 13.41
CA ILE A 248 -9.50 5.52 12.49
C ILE A 248 -8.60 6.73 12.78
N LEU A 249 -9.15 7.81 13.34
CA LEU A 249 -8.36 8.98 13.74
C LEU A 249 -7.51 8.66 14.98
N GLU A 250 -8.05 7.90 15.93
CA GLU A 250 -7.40 7.48 17.16
C GLU A 250 -6.38 6.35 16.94
N ALA A 251 -6.64 5.45 15.99
CA ALA A 251 -5.81 4.27 15.75
C ALA A 251 -4.44 4.60 15.13
N ASP A 252 -3.45 3.80 15.48
CA ASP A 252 -2.10 3.79 14.89
C ASP A 252 -2.01 2.87 13.67
N ALA A 253 -2.87 1.85 13.64
CA ALA A 253 -2.98 0.94 12.52
C ALA A 253 -4.43 0.64 12.17
N LEU A 254 -4.68 0.52 10.88
CA LEU A 254 -5.89 -0.10 10.34
C LEU A 254 -5.57 -1.54 9.93
N LEU A 255 -6.32 -2.51 10.44
CA LEU A 255 -6.27 -3.89 10.01
C LEU A 255 -7.60 -4.29 9.36
N LEU A 256 -7.54 -4.74 8.11
CA LEU A 256 -8.72 -5.22 7.40
C LEU A 256 -8.78 -6.74 7.33
N VAL A 257 -9.89 -7.31 7.82
CA VAL A 257 -10.19 -8.74 7.71
C VAL A 257 -11.10 -8.95 6.51
N CYS A 258 -10.51 -9.42 5.41
CA CYS A 258 -11.13 -9.50 4.09
C CYS A 258 -11.28 -10.96 3.64
N PRO A 259 -12.46 -11.59 3.80
CA PRO A 259 -12.80 -12.72 2.94
C PRO A 259 -12.79 -12.29 1.47
N ASN A 260 -12.31 -13.18 0.59
CA ASN A 260 -12.35 -12.94 -0.85
C ASN A 260 -13.75 -13.23 -1.42
N TYR A 261 -14.39 -12.21 -2.00
CA TYR A 261 -15.63 -12.31 -2.76
C TYR A 261 -15.37 -11.95 -4.23
N ASN A 262 -15.28 -12.96 -5.10
CA ASN A 262 -15.06 -12.80 -6.55
C ASN A 262 -13.82 -11.95 -6.86
N ASP A 263 -12.68 -12.31 -6.25
CA ASP A 263 -11.40 -11.61 -6.35
C ASP A 263 -11.41 -10.17 -5.81
N ALA A 264 -12.37 -9.86 -4.92
CA ALA A 264 -12.57 -8.54 -4.35
C ALA A 264 -12.88 -8.54 -2.86
N VAL A 265 -12.71 -7.36 -2.25
CA VAL A 265 -13.22 -7.09 -0.90
C VAL A 265 -14.75 -7.15 -0.88
N SER A 266 -15.34 -7.43 0.27
CA SER A 266 -16.80 -7.42 0.42
C SER A 266 -17.41 -6.03 0.14
N ALA A 267 -18.70 -6.00 -0.20
CA ALA A 267 -19.42 -4.76 -0.48
C ALA A 267 -19.33 -3.74 0.68
N ASN A 268 -19.39 -4.20 1.93
CA ASN A 268 -19.31 -3.29 3.09
C ASN A 268 -17.89 -2.71 3.26
N ILE A 269 -16.85 -3.48 2.97
CA ILE A 269 -15.46 -2.99 2.97
C ILE A 269 -15.24 -2.02 1.81
N ALA A 270 -15.78 -2.32 0.61
CA ALA A 270 -15.77 -1.40 -0.52
C ALA A 270 -16.48 -0.07 -0.18
N ALA A 271 -17.66 -0.12 0.45
CA ALA A 271 -18.39 1.04 0.91
C ALA A 271 -17.57 1.88 1.91
N PHE A 272 -16.91 1.23 2.88
CA PHE A 272 -15.97 1.90 3.78
C PHE A 272 -14.85 2.62 3.01
N ILE A 273 -14.15 1.92 2.11
CA ILE A 273 -13.04 2.47 1.31
C ILE A 273 -13.50 3.70 0.50
N ASN A 274 -14.64 3.57 -0.18
CA ASN A 274 -15.22 4.62 -1.01
C ASN A 274 -15.57 5.85 -0.17
N ARG A 275 -16.26 5.62 0.96
CA ARG A 275 -16.74 6.69 1.84
C ARG A 275 -15.63 7.37 2.60
N LEU A 276 -14.56 6.66 3.00
CA LEU A 276 -13.37 7.21 3.69
C LEU A 276 -12.75 8.41 2.95
N THR A 277 -13.07 8.59 1.66
CA THR A 277 -12.71 9.79 0.90
C THR A 277 -13.15 11.08 1.59
N ALA A 278 -14.33 11.12 2.22
CA ALA A 278 -14.82 12.29 2.94
C ALA A 278 -13.84 12.73 4.04
N LEU A 279 -13.45 11.80 4.92
CA LEU A 279 -12.47 12.07 5.98
C LEU A 279 -11.07 12.36 5.42
N PHE A 280 -10.67 11.64 4.37
CA PHE A 280 -9.36 11.79 3.75
C PHE A 280 -9.12 13.16 3.10
N ARG A 281 -10.18 13.87 2.71
CA ARG A 281 -10.06 15.23 2.15
C ARG A 281 -9.48 16.21 3.17
N THR A 282 -9.73 15.98 4.46
CA THR A 282 -9.37 16.90 5.54
C THR A 282 -8.28 16.35 6.46
N ARG A 283 -8.10 15.03 6.48
CA ARG A 283 -7.06 14.34 7.25
C ARG A 283 -6.24 13.40 6.36
N ARG A 284 -4.92 13.46 6.47
CA ARG A 284 -4.02 12.48 5.85
C ARG A 284 -3.68 11.40 6.87
N PHE A 285 -3.27 10.23 6.38
CA PHE A 285 -3.01 9.03 7.18
C PHE A 285 -1.57 8.53 7.01
N TYR A 286 -0.63 9.43 6.71
CA TYR A 286 0.80 9.10 6.47
C TYR A 286 1.48 8.41 7.66
N ASP A 287 0.95 8.65 8.86
CA ASP A 287 1.39 8.13 10.15
C ASP A 287 0.71 6.81 10.54
N LYS A 288 -0.25 6.31 9.75
CA LYS A 288 -1.04 5.12 10.08
C LYS A 288 -0.64 3.92 9.24
N ALA A 289 -0.37 2.79 9.90
CA ALA A 289 -0.04 1.53 9.26
C ALA A 289 -1.29 0.88 8.65
N LEU A 290 -1.14 0.24 7.49
CA LEU A 290 -2.16 -0.66 6.93
C LEU A 290 -1.71 -2.12 7.05
N PHE A 291 -2.53 -2.95 7.70
CA PHE A 291 -2.39 -4.40 7.70
C PHE A 291 -3.64 -5.07 7.13
N ALA A 292 -3.51 -6.32 6.69
CA ALA A 292 -4.65 -7.10 6.22
C ALA A 292 -4.53 -8.59 6.51
N ILE A 293 -5.69 -9.23 6.66
CA ILE A 293 -5.84 -10.68 6.64
C ILE A 293 -6.78 -11.00 5.49
N VAL A 294 -6.31 -11.77 4.51
CA VAL A 294 -7.11 -12.21 3.38
C VAL A 294 -7.20 -13.73 3.40
N VAL A 295 -8.42 -14.26 3.39
CA VAL A 295 -8.64 -15.70 3.23
C VAL A 295 -9.55 -15.92 2.04
N SER A 296 -9.08 -16.73 1.10
CA SER A 296 -9.82 -17.12 -0.10
C SER A 296 -10.33 -18.55 0.00
N GLY A 297 -11.50 -18.81 -0.57
CA GLY A 297 -12.02 -20.19 -0.64
C GLY A 297 -11.31 -21.06 -1.68
N TYR A 298 -10.65 -20.44 -2.67
CA TYR A 298 -9.98 -21.13 -3.78
C TYR A 298 -8.64 -20.46 -4.14
N SER A 299 -8.68 -19.22 -4.64
CA SER A 299 -7.52 -18.44 -5.10
C SER A 299 -7.84 -16.93 -5.03
N GLY A 300 -6.92 -16.06 -5.48
CA GLY A 300 -7.19 -14.63 -5.68
C GLY A 300 -6.92 -13.72 -4.49
N SER A 301 -6.30 -14.23 -3.42
CA SER A 301 -5.96 -13.40 -2.24
C SER A 301 -5.04 -12.23 -2.60
N ASP A 302 -4.15 -12.42 -3.57
CA ASP A 302 -3.24 -11.40 -4.09
C ASP A 302 -3.99 -10.26 -4.80
N LEU A 303 -5.09 -10.57 -5.50
CA LEU A 303 -5.93 -9.56 -6.15
C LEU A 303 -6.64 -8.68 -5.10
N VAL A 304 -7.16 -9.28 -4.03
CA VAL A 304 -7.74 -8.54 -2.90
C VAL A 304 -6.68 -7.66 -2.22
N ALA A 305 -5.48 -8.19 -1.97
CA ALA A 305 -4.38 -7.42 -1.39
C ALA A 305 -3.98 -6.22 -2.29
N GLN A 306 -3.93 -6.41 -3.62
CA GLN A 306 -3.70 -5.32 -4.57
C GLN A 306 -4.80 -4.26 -4.54
N GLN A 307 -6.06 -4.62 -4.31
CA GLN A 307 -7.14 -3.64 -4.11
C GLN A 307 -6.89 -2.77 -2.87
N LEU A 308 -6.44 -3.35 -1.76
CA LEU A 308 -6.10 -2.61 -0.54
C LEU A 308 -4.90 -1.68 -0.77
N ILE A 309 -3.86 -2.15 -1.46
CA ILE A 309 -2.71 -1.31 -1.84
C ILE A 309 -3.16 -0.10 -2.65
N GLY A 310 -3.93 -0.32 -3.72
CA GLY A 310 -4.38 0.76 -4.59
C GLY A 310 -5.30 1.74 -3.87
N SER A 311 -6.26 1.23 -3.11
CA SER A 311 -7.30 2.05 -2.51
C SER A 311 -6.88 2.78 -1.24
N LEU A 312 -6.00 2.21 -0.42
CA LEU A 312 -5.66 2.76 0.89
C LEU A 312 -4.23 3.31 0.95
N ASN A 313 -3.23 2.54 0.49
CA ASN A 313 -1.85 3.00 0.50
C ASN A 313 -1.57 4.07 -0.58
N MET A 314 -1.89 3.76 -1.84
CA MET A 314 -1.66 4.70 -2.95
C MET A 314 -2.62 5.89 -2.90
N ASN A 315 -3.92 5.65 -2.66
CA ASN A 315 -4.93 6.71 -2.78
C ASN A 315 -5.24 7.43 -1.46
N LYS A 316 -5.10 6.76 -0.30
CA LYS A 316 -5.48 7.32 1.02
C LYS A 316 -4.30 7.48 1.98
N SER A 317 -3.06 7.43 1.50
CA SER A 317 -1.85 7.78 2.27
C SER A 317 -1.47 6.90 3.46
N PHE A 318 -2.16 5.79 3.73
CA PHE A 318 -1.66 4.82 4.72
C PHE A 318 -0.29 4.32 4.28
N TYR A 319 0.68 4.18 5.19
CA TYR A 319 1.92 3.49 4.83
C TYR A 319 1.71 1.98 4.90
N LEU A 320 2.54 1.25 4.16
CA LEU A 320 2.44 -0.20 4.00
C LEU A 320 3.67 -0.87 4.64
N PRO A 321 3.58 -1.34 5.91
CA PRO A 321 4.62 -2.14 6.54
C PRO A 321 5.08 -3.29 5.66
N GLY A 322 6.36 -3.65 5.66
CA GLY A 322 6.82 -4.89 5.03
C GLY A 322 5.98 -6.08 5.50
N ARG A 323 5.54 -6.94 4.57
CA ARG A 323 4.63 -8.07 4.87
C ARG A 323 3.32 -7.62 5.49
N PHE A 324 2.69 -6.61 4.90
CA PHE A 324 1.48 -5.98 5.46
C PHE A 324 0.28 -6.93 5.53
N THR A 325 0.24 -7.95 4.67
CA THR A 325 -0.90 -8.86 4.54
C THR A 325 -0.50 -10.30 4.85
N MET A 326 -1.37 -11.00 5.57
CA MET A 326 -1.38 -12.46 5.64
C MET A 326 -2.43 -12.97 4.66
N MET A 327 -2.07 -13.91 3.79
CA MET A 327 -2.94 -14.46 2.74
C MET A 327 -2.99 -15.97 2.87
N GLU A 328 -4.20 -16.52 2.99
CA GLU A 328 -4.42 -17.96 3.14
C GLU A 328 -5.54 -18.46 2.24
N THR A 329 -5.63 -19.78 2.09
CA THR A 329 -6.73 -20.46 1.39
C THR A 329 -7.42 -21.44 2.34
N ALA A 330 -8.72 -21.25 2.57
CA ALA A 330 -9.56 -22.14 3.36
C ALA A 330 -11.02 -21.97 2.97
N ASN A 331 -11.67 -23.07 2.58
CA ASN A 331 -13.03 -23.05 2.02
C ASN A 331 -14.10 -23.31 3.09
N ASN A 332 -14.14 -24.53 3.63
CA ASN A 332 -15.14 -24.91 4.61
C ASN A 332 -14.90 -24.18 5.95
N PRO A 333 -15.96 -23.81 6.70
CA PRO A 333 -15.81 -23.19 8.01
C PRO A 333 -14.87 -23.97 8.93
N GLY A 334 -13.93 -23.26 9.58
CA GLY A 334 -12.98 -23.84 10.54
C GLY A 334 -11.70 -24.40 9.91
N THR A 335 -11.69 -24.71 8.61
CA THR A 335 -10.52 -25.35 7.96
C THR A 335 -9.28 -24.48 7.90
N ILE A 336 -9.40 -23.17 8.15
CA ILE A 336 -8.24 -22.29 8.28
C ILE A 336 -7.30 -22.70 9.42
N LEU A 337 -7.83 -23.31 10.49
CA LEU A 337 -7.05 -23.76 11.63
C LEU A 337 -6.30 -25.07 11.34
N GLU A 338 -6.67 -25.77 10.27
CA GLU A 338 -6.06 -27.01 9.82
C GLU A 338 -4.95 -26.75 8.79
N VAL A 339 -4.85 -25.51 8.27
CA VAL A 339 -3.82 -25.15 7.30
C VAL A 339 -2.44 -25.34 7.92
N GLU A 340 -1.54 -25.97 7.17
CA GLU A 340 -0.21 -26.29 7.64
C GLU A 340 0.51 -25.07 8.24
N ASN A 341 1.08 -25.25 9.42
CA ASN A 341 1.86 -24.24 10.14
C ASN A 341 1.11 -22.90 10.36
N ILE A 342 -0.22 -22.89 10.34
CA ILE A 342 -1.01 -21.65 10.46
C ILE A 342 -0.70 -20.89 11.76
N ASP A 343 -0.54 -21.59 12.88
CA ASP A 343 -0.18 -20.98 14.16
C ASP A 343 1.20 -20.31 14.16
N ILE A 344 2.16 -20.91 13.45
CA ILE A 344 3.52 -20.38 13.29
C ILE A 344 3.46 -19.12 12.44
N ARG A 345 2.71 -19.13 11.34
CA ARG A 345 2.56 -17.98 10.45
C ARG A 345 1.75 -16.85 11.10
N ALA A 346 0.68 -17.15 11.82
CA ALA A 346 -0.07 -16.20 12.63
C ALA A 346 0.80 -15.55 13.70
N LYS A 347 1.68 -16.33 14.37
CA LYS A 347 2.67 -15.81 15.32
C LYS A 347 3.69 -14.91 14.64
N ALA A 348 4.19 -15.28 13.45
CA ALA A 348 5.12 -14.45 12.69
C ALA A 348 4.47 -13.12 12.26
N PHE A 349 3.23 -13.16 11.78
CA PHE A 349 2.48 -11.97 11.40
C PHE A 349 2.18 -11.05 12.60
N SER A 350 1.82 -11.63 13.75
CA SER A 350 1.64 -10.87 15.00
C SER A 350 2.93 -10.16 15.42
N LYS A 351 4.08 -10.86 15.35
CA LYS A 351 5.39 -10.26 15.61
C LYS A 351 5.73 -9.13 14.63
N ASN A 352 5.37 -9.30 13.36
CA ASN A 352 5.56 -8.26 12.35
C ASN A 352 4.76 -7.00 12.72
N ILE A 353 3.47 -7.14 13.03
CA ILE A 353 2.62 -6.01 13.47
C ILE A 353 3.26 -5.29 14.66
N LEU A 354 3.64 -6.02 15.70
CA LEU A 354 4.29 -5.44 16.89
C LEU A 354 5.63 -4.77 16.53
N GLY A 355 6.40 -5.35 15.62
CA GLY A 355 7.67 -4.81 15.16
C GLY A 355 7.56 -3.41 14.53
N TYR A 356 6.42 -3.07 13.93
CA TYR A 356 6.15 -1.74 13.37
C TYR A 356 5.48 -0.77 14.36
N LEU A 357 4.69 -1.28 15.31
CA LEU A 357 3.83 -0.44 16.14
C LEU A 357 4.35 -0.24 17.57
N LYS A 358 5.04 -1.23 18.15
CA LYS A 358 5.44 -1.23 19.56
C LYS A 358 6.90 -0.80 19.72
N LYS A 359 7.15 0.03 20.74
CA LYS A 359 8.49 0.49 21.13
C LYS A 359 9.37 -0.65 21.64
#